data_AF-A0A061B2K7-F1
#
_entry.id   AF-A0A061B2K7-F1
#
_cell.length_a   1.000
_cell.length_b   1.000
_cell.length_c   1.000
_cell.angle_alpha   90.00
_cell.angle_beta   90.00
_cell.angle_gamma   90.00
#
_symmetry.space_group_name_H-M   'P 1'
#
loop_
_entity.id
_entity.type
_entity.pdbx_description
1 polymer ?
#
loop_
_entity_poly.entity_id
_entity_poly.type
_entity_poly.pdbx_seq_one_letter_code
_entity_poly.pdbx_strand_id
1 'polypeptide(L)'
;MGSKTFVTIADVPIGYTTPKFPSLYWPVGNDMYTVSYLYYTYDVWRFTVFWSLIFFIGFYAAVGIWASFIHRKFSKGLMMVVFYVILGGVQALISGTVLGLVIAAIYKAGLFSMSTWIPMCCGMIQILLNLVTSYPMMSVVM
;
A
#
# COMPACT_ATOMS: atom_id res chain seq x y z
N MET A 1 28.55 25.68 25.46
CA MET A 1 27.64 26.35 24.50
C MET A 1 27.28 25.31 23.45
N GLY A 2 26.20 24.56 23.70
CA GLY A 2 25.86 23.35 22.93
C GLY A 2 25.42 23.73 21.51
N SER A 3 26.18 23.28 20.52
CA SER A 3 25.76 23.32 19.12
C SER A 3 24.44 22.56 19.02
N LYS A 4 23.34 23.28 18.81
CA LYS A 4 22.09 22.66 18.38
C LYS A 4 22.36 22.16 16.97
N THR A 5 22.82 20.92 16.88
CA THR A 5 22.95 20.21 15.61
C THR A 5 21.56 20.25 15.01
N PHE A 6 21.39 21.02 13.94
CA PHE A 6 20.18 21.01 13.15
C PHE A 6 20.13 19.60 12.55
N VAL A 7 19.46 18.69 13.24
CA VAL A 7 19.08 17.41 12.66
C VAL A 7 18.13 17.80 11.53
N THR A 8 18.68 17.91 10.34
CA THR A 8 17.92 18.05 9.12
C THR A 8 16.92 16.89 9.12
N ILE A 9 15.65 17.15 8.80
CA ILE A 9 14.61 16.09 8.73
C ILE A 9 15.08 14.93 7.84
N ALA A 10 15.98 15.21 6.87
CA ALA A 10 16.61 14.26 5.99
C ALA A 10 17.58 13.26 6.65
N ASP A 11 18.19 13.60 7.77
CA ASP A 11 19.22 12.75 8.41
C ASP A 11 18.58 11.69 9.28
N VAL A 12 19.00 10.43 9.06
CA VAL A 12 18.55 9.29 9.84
C VAL A 12 19.02 9.47 11.29
N PRO A 13 18.11 9.49 12.29
CA PRO A 13 18.50 9.63 13.68
C PRO A 13 19.44 8.51 14.13
N ILE A 14 20.44 8.84 14.93
CA ILE A 14 21.34 7.85 15.55
C ILE A 14 20.51 6.88 16.40
N GLY A 15 20.57 5.58 16.09
CA GLY A 15 19.74 4.54 16.73
C GLY A 15 18.42 4.22 16.01
N TYR A 16 18.20 4.71 14.78
CA TYR A 16 17.04 4.35 13.98
C TYR A 16 16.97 2.85 13.68
N THR A 17 15.86 2.24 14.05
CA THR A 17 15.50 0.86 13.66
C THR A 17 14.29 0.90 12.74
N THR A 18 14.36 0.19 11.61
CA THR A 18 13.25 0.08 10.66
C THR A 18 12.01 -0.48 11.36
N PRO A 19 10.86 0.23 11.33
CA PRO A 19 9.68 -0.24 12.01
C PRO A 19 9.07 -1.43 11.26
N LYS A 20 8.56 -2.42 12.00
CA LYS A 20 7.96 -3.62 11.40
C LYS A 20 6.61 -3.28 10.77
N PHE A 21 6.34 -3.78 9.57
CA PHE A 21 5.01 -3.72 8.97
C PHE A 21 3.98 -4.35 9.94
N PRO A 22 2.77 -3.78 10.15
CA PRO A 22 2.13 -2.61 9.54
C PRO A 22 2.15 -1.38 10.46
N SER A 23 3.32 -0.92 10.89
CA SER A 23 3.46 0.21 11.83
C SER A 23 2.91 1.53 11.25
N LEU A 24 1.63 1.82 11.45
CA LEU A 24 1.04 3.13 11.15
C LEU A 24 1.55 4.18 12.15
N TYR A 25 1.94 5.35 11.64
CA TYR A 25 2.33 6.48 12.48
C TYR A 25 1.12 6.92 13.32
N TRP A 26 1.26 6.97 14.64
CA TRP A 26 0.15 7.37 15.50
C TRP A 26 0.62 8.41 16.52
N PRO A 27 0.17 9.67 16.45
CA PRO A 27 0.70 10.73 17.31
C PRO A 27 0.07 10.78 18.72
N VAL A 28 -0.99 10.00 19.01
CA VAL A 28 -1.75 10.10 20.27
C VAL A 28 -1.45 8.91 21.20
N GLY A 29 -0.63 9.15 22.22
CA GLY A 29 -0.65 8.35 23.46
C GLY A 29 0.29 7.15 23.57
N ASN A 30 1.35 7.03 22.75
CA ASN A 30 2.37 6.00 22.98
C ASN A 30 3.72 6.44 22.41
N ASP A 31 4.74 6.38 23.25
CA ASP A 31 6.10 6.80 22.91
C ASP A 31 6.75 5.94 21.80
N MET A 32 6.21 4.75 21.50
CA MET A 32 6.83 3.79 20.57
C MET A 32 6.48 3.99 19.09
N TYR A 33 5.44 4.77 18.76
CA TYR A 33 4.97 4.95 17.38
C TYR A 33 4.89 6.42 16.92
N THR A 34 5.38 7.33 17.76
CA THR A 34 5.55 8.76 17.50
C THR A 34 6.60 9.03 16.41
N VAL A 35 7.46 8.06 16.07
CA VAL A 35 8.56 8.20 15.09
C VAL A 35 8.59 7.10 14.02
N SER A 36 7.42 6.59 13.59
CA SER A 36 7.32 5.62 12.49
C SER A 36 7.52 6.28 11.12
N TYR A 37 8.75 6.71 10.84
CA TYR A 37 9.19 7.23 9.55
C TYR A 37 10.05 6.20 8.82
N LEU A 38 9.92 6.15 7.51
CA LEU A 38 10.79 5.39 6.61
C LEU A 38 11.78 6.33 5.94
N TYR A 39 13.06 6.00 6.09
CA TYR A 39 14.18 6.68 5.45
C TYR A 39 14.78 5.88 4.29
N TYR A 40 14.70 4.55 4.36
CA TYR A 40 15.23 3.67 3.32
C TYR A 40 14.23 3.42 2.19
N THR A 41 14.68 3.64 0.96
CA THR A 41 13.92 3.39 -0.28
C THR A 41 13.39 1.97 -0.39
N TYR A 42 14.17 0.99 0.06
CA TYR A 42 13.76 -0.40 0.00
C TYR A 42 12.54 -0.68 0.89
N ASP A 43 12.51 -0.10 2.10
CA ASP A 43 11.37 -0.24 3.00
C ASP A 43 10.15 0.50 2.44
N VAL A 44 10.34 1.66 1.82
CA VAL A 44 9.25 2.43 1.20
C VAL A 44 8.57 1.61 0.11
N TRP A 45 9.37 0.99 -0.74
CA TRP A 45 8.89 0.11 -1.80
C TRP A 45 8.11 -1.08 -1.22
N ARG A 46 8.68 -1.80 -0.24
CA ARG A 46 8.00 -2.96 0.39
C ARG A 46 6.67 -2.58 1.01
N PHE A 47 6.63 -1.50 1.78
CA PHE A 47 5.40 -1.04 2.43
C PHE A 47 4.33 -0.70 1.38
N THR A 48 4.71 -0.05 0.28
CA THR A 48 3.79 0.30 -0.80
C THR A 48 3.22 -0.94 -1.49
N VAL A 49 4.08 -1.93 -1.77
CA VAL A 49 3.65 -3.21 -2.37
C VAL A 49 2.72 -3.98 -1.43
N PHE A 50 3.05 -4.08 -0.14
CA PHE A 50 2.21 -4.80 0.83
C PHE A 50 0.84 -4.14 1.01
N TRP A 51 0.77 -2.81 1.11
CA TRP A 51 -0.51 -2.10 1.19
C TRP A 51 -1.35 -2.27 -0.09
N SER A 52 -0.71 -2.15 -1.26
CA SER A 52 -1.39 -2.37 -2.54
C SER A 52 -1.96 -3.78 -2.62
N LEU A 53 -1.18 -4.78 -2.21
CA LEU A 53 -1.59 -6.18 -2.19
C LEU A 53 -2.77 -6.43 -1.25
N ILE A 54 -2.78 -5.85 -0.04
CA ILE A 54 -3.89 -5.98 0.90
C ILE A 54 -5.18 -5.38 0.33
N PHE A 55 -5.12 -4.17 -0.24
CA PHE A 55 -6.31 -3.51 -0.78
C PHE A 55 -6.87 -4.23 -2.01
N PHE A 56 -6.01 -4.67 -2.93
CA PHE A 56 -6.44 -5.42 -4.11
C PHE A 56 -6.96 -6.81 -3.74
N ILE A 57 -6.25 -7.58 -2.92
CA ILE A 57 -6.74 -8.89 -2.49
C ILE A 57 -8.07 -8.74 -1.76
N GLY A 58 -8.19 -7.77 -0.86
CA GLY A 58 -9.45 -7.51 -0.15
C GLY A 58 -10.61 -7.18 -1.09
N PHE A 59 -10.38 -6.30 -2.07
CA PHE A 59 -11.41 -5.91 -3.02
C PHE A 59 -11.81 -7.05 -3.96
N TYR A 60 -10.84 -7.76 -4.55
CA TYR A 60 -11.11 -8.86 -5.47
C TYR A 60 -11.67 -10.09 -4.74
N ALA A 61 -11.30 -10.32 -3.47
CA ALA A 61 -11.93 -11.32 -2.64
C ALA A 61 -13.40 -11.00 -2.38
N ALA A 62 -13.75 -9.73 -2.09
CA ALA A 62 -15.14 -9.32 -1.91
C ALA A 62 -15.98 -9.58 -3.17
N VAL A 63 -15.45 -9.23 -4.35
CA VAL A 63 -16.09 -9.53 -5.65
C VAL A 63 -16.21 -11.03 -5.88
N GLY A 64 -15.16 -11.80 -5.60
CA GLY A 64 -15.17 -13.26 -5.73
C GLY A 64 -16.18 -13.92 -4.80
N ILE A 65 -16.31 -13.44 -3.56
CA ILE A 65 -17.30 -13.91 -2.58
C ILE A 65 -18.71 -13.59 -3.08
N TRP A 66 -18.94 -12.37 -3.57
CA TRP A 66 -20.22 -11.98 -4.17
C TRP A 66 -20.60 -12.87 -5.35
N ALA A 67 -19.64 -13.13 -6.25
CA ALA A 67 -19.81 -14.07 -7.37
C ALA A 67 -20.09 -15.51 -6.89
N SER A 68 -19.44 -15.94 -5.81
CA SER A 68 -19.67 -17.26 -5.21
C SER A 68 -21.07 -17.39 -4.61
N PHE A 69 -21.64 -16.33 -4.03
CA PHE A 69 -23.02 -16.35 -3.51
C PHE A 69 -24.06 -16.52 -4.62
N ILE A 70 -23.79 -16.00 -5.82
CA ILE A 70 -24.66 -16.15 -6.99
C ILE A 70 -24.65 -17.59 -7.54
N HIS A 71 -23.53 -18.31 -7.40
CA HIS A 71 -23.43 -19.70 -7.80
C HIS A 71 -23.89 -20.67 -6.70
N ARG A 72 -25.00 -21.37 -6.94
CA ARG A 72 -25.62 -22.34 -6.00
C ARG A 72 -24.73 -23.54 -5.61
N LYS A 73 -23.57 -23.77 -6.24
CA LYS A 73 -22.61 -24.83 -5.89
C LYS A 73 -21.36 -24.25 -5.23
N PHE A 74 -21.26 -24.43 -3.91
CA PHE A 74 -20.16 -23.96 -3.05
C PHE A 74 -18.76 -24.37 -3.56
N SER A 75 -18.59 -25.60 -4.07
CA SER A 75 -17.29 -26.07 -4.58
C SER A 75 -16.78 -25.30 -5.81
N LYS A 76 -17.68 -24.85 -6.70
CA LYS A 76 -17.29 -24.04 -7.87
C LYS A 76 -17.15 -22.56 -7.51
N GLY A 77 -17.93 -22.08 -6.55
CA GLY A 77 -17.83 -20.72 -6.03
C GLY A 77 -16.47 -20.43 -5.40
N LEU A 78 -15.92 -21.35 -4.61
CA LEU A 78 -14.57 -21.20 -4.03
C LEU A 78 -13.49 -21.06 -5.11
N MET A 79 -13.60 -21.79 -6.21
CA MET A 79 -12.64 -21.72 -7.31
C MET A 79 -12.67 -20.36 -8.02
N MET A 80 -13.85 -19.72 -8.11
CA MET A 80 -13.98 -18.35 -8.63
C MET A 80 -13.29 -17.35 -7.71
N VAL A 81 -13.49 -17.45 -6.38
CA VAL A 81 -12.82 -16.58 -5.40
C VAL A 81 -11.31 -16.65 -5.55
N VAL A 82 -10.75 -17.86 -5.59
CA VAL A 82 -9.30 -18.08 -5.74
C VAL A 82 -8.78 -17.44 -7.03
N PHE A 83 -9.51 -17.60 -8.14
CA PHE A 83 -9.13 -16.99 -9.41
C PHE A 83 -9.09 -15.45 -9.34
N TYR A 84 -10.12 -14.81 -8.78
CA TYR A 84 -10.15 -13.36 -8.61
C TYR A 84 -9.04 -12.85 -7.67
N VAL A 85 -8.74 -13.58 -6.59
CA VAL A 85 -7.64 -13.23 -5.67
C VAL A 85 -6.28 -13.33 -6.35
N ILE A 86 -6.04 -14.35 -7.18
CA ILE A 86 -4.79 -14.49 -7.94
C ILE A 86 -4.65 -13.32 -8.92
N LEU A 87 -5.70 -13.00 -9.67
CA LEU A 87 -5.70 -11.86 -10.61
C LEU A 87 -5.44 -10.54 -9.89
N GLY A 88 -6.14 -10.28 -8.79
CA GLY A 88 -5.94 -9.10 -7.96
C GLY A 88 -4.53 -9.03 -7.38
N GLY A 89 -3.96 -10.15 -6.94
CA GLY A 89 -2.60 -10.23 -6.43
C GLY A 89 -1.55 -9.91 -7.49
N VAL A 90 -1.66 -10.48 -8.69
CA VAL A 90 -0.74 -10.18 -9.81
C VAL A 90 -0.83 -8.71 -10.20
N GLN A 91 -2.04 -8.18 -10.34
CA GLN A 91 -2.25 -6.77 -10.69
C GLN A 91 -1.67 -5.83 -9.63
N ALA A 92 -1.86 -6.15 -8.34
CA ALA A 92 -1.33 -5.37 -7.22
C ALA A 92 0.20 -5.40 -7.14
N LEU A 93 0.83 -6.52 -7.48
CA LEU A 93 2.29 -6.61 -7.52
C LEU A 93 2.86 -5.71 -8.61
N ILE A 94 2.24 -5.70 -9.80
CA ILE A 94 2.67 -4.86 -10.92
C ILE A 94 2.44 -3.37 -10.57
N SER A 95 1.23 -2.98 -10.20
CA SER A 95 0.89 -1.58 -9.91
C SER A 95 1.64 -1.06 -8.68
N GLY A 96 1.70 -1.87 -7.63
CA GLY A 96 2.37 -1.55 -6.37
C GLY A 96 3.88 -1.43 -6.52
N THR A 97 4.50 -2.23 -7.40
CA THR A 97 5.94 -2.12 -7.68
C THR A 97 6.25 -0.81 -8.41
N VAL A 98 5.47 -0.48 -9.44
CA VAL A 98 5.65 0.76 -10.20
C VAL A 98 5.49 1.98 -9.29
N LEU A 99 4.39 2.05 -8.53
CA LEU A 99 4.16 3.18 -7.61
C LEU A 99 5.14 3.21 -6.44
N GLY A 100 5.51 2.05 -5.89
CA GLY A 100 6.50 1.96 -4.82
C GLY A 100 7.87 2.50 -5.24
N LEU A 101 8.32 2.17 -6.46
CA LEU A 101 9.58 2.71 -6.99
C LEU A 101 9.50 4.21 -7.28
N VAL A 102 8.40 4.67 -7.89
CA VAL A 102 8.19 6.10 -8.20
C VAL A 102 8.19 6.93 -6.91
N ILE A 103 7.42 6.52 -5.90
CA ILE A 103 7.35 7.22 -4.62
C ILE A 103 8.71 7.20 -3.92
N ALA A 104 9.37 6.05 -3.88
CA ALA A 104 10.67 5.95 -3.23
C ALA A 104 11.75 6.84 -3.90
N ALA A 105 11.68 7.02 -5.22
CA ALA A 105 12.54 7.96 -5.95
C ALA A 105 12.21 9.42 -5.63
N ILE A 106 10.93 9.79 -5.58
CA ILE A 106 10.48 11.14 -5.24
C ILE A 106 10.92 11.53 -3.82
N TYR A 107 10.73 10.64 -2.83
CA TYR A 107 11.13 10.90 -1.45
C TYR A 107 12.64 11.00 -1.29
N LYS A 108 13.41 10.19 -2.04
CA LYS A 108 14.87 10.33 -2.10
C LYS A 108 15.30 11.66 -2.70
N ALA A 109 14.69 12.10 -3.80
CA ALA A 109 15.02 13.37 -4.44
C ALA A 109 14.62 14.58 -3.57
N GLY A 110 13.52 14.47 -2.82
CA GLY A 110 13.05 15.50 -1.90
C GLY A 110 13.78 15.54 -0.55
N LEU A 111 14.67 14.58 -0.26
CA LEU A 111 15.34 14.44 1.05
C LEU A 111 14.34 14.48 2.23
N PHE A 112 13.16 13.90 2.03
CA PHE A 112 12.07 13.91 3.01
C PHE A 112 11.90 12.55 3.68
N SER A 113 11.61 12.56 4.98
CA SER A 113 11.20 11.38 5.74
C SER A 113 9.77 10.99 5.38
N MET A 114 9.55 9.74 5.02
CA MET A 114 8.24 9.26 4.59
C MET A 114 7.44 8.70 5.78
N SER A 115 6.22 9.19 6.02
CA SER A 115 5.31 8.58 6.99
C SER A 115 4.71 7.28 6.46
N THR A 116 4.45 6.33 7.35
CA THR A 116 3.88 5.02 6.99
C THR A 116 2.41 5.06 6.54
N TRP A 117 1.74 6.22 6.59
CA TRP A 117 0.41 6.43 6.02
C TRP A 117 0.41 6.64 4.51
N ILE A 118 1.48 7.22 3.97
CA ILE A 118 1.54 7.54 2.54
C ILE A 118 1.41 6.28 1.67
N PRO A 119 2.08 5.16 1.97
CA PRO A 119 1.88 3.91 1.24
C PRO A 119 0.44 3.37 1.32
N MET A 120 -0.21 3.53 2.48
CA MET A 120 -1.61 3.12 2.67
C MET A 120 -2.55 3.94 1.79
N CYS A 121 -2.43 5.28 1.82
CA CYS A 121 -3.22 6.17 0.97
C CYS A 121 -3.00 5.87 -0.51
N CYS A 122 -1.76 5.59 -0.92
CA CYS A 122 -1.43 5.20 -2.30
C CYS A 122 -2.14 3.90 -2.70
N GLY A 123 -2.14 2.88 -1.84
CA GLY A 123 -2.88 1.63 -2.08
C GLY A 123 -4.40 1.86 -2.23
N MET A 124 -4.97 2.73 -1.40
CA MET A 124 -6.40 3.09 -1.48
C MET A 124 -6.73 3.86 -2.77
N ILE A 125 -5.89 4.81 -3.17
CA ILE A 125 -6.08 5.54 -4.43
C ILE A 125 -5.96 4.61 -5.63
N GLN A 126 -5.02 3.65 -5.63
CA GLN A 126 -4.86 2.68 -6.72
C GLN A 126 -6.13 1.87 -6.97
N ILE A 127 -6.78 1.37 -5.92
CA ILE A 127 -8.01 0.57 -6.11
C ILE A 127 -9.18 1.45 -6.58
N LEU A 128 -9.27 2.69 -6.10
CA LEU A 128 -10.29 3.65 -6.57
C LEU A 128 -10.08 4.01 -8.05
N LEU A 129 -8.84 4.23 -8.48
CA LEU A 129 -8.51 4.49 -9.89
C LEU A 129 -8.83 3.29 -10.78
N ASN A 130 -8.55 2.08 -10.31
CA ASN A 130 -8.92 0.84 -10.99
C ASN A 130 -10.44 0.75 -11.21
N LEU A 131 -11.22 1.11 -10.18
CA LEU A 131 -12.68 1.16 -10.28
C LEU A 131 -13.17 2.23 -11.27
N VAL A 132 -12.67 3.45 -11.16
CA VAL A 132 -13.07 4.57 -12.03
C VAL A 132 -12.76 4.25 -13.51
N THR A 133 -11.62 3.63 -13.78
CA THR A 133 -11.19 3.25 -15.13
C THR A 133 -12.06 2.13 -15.72
N SER A 134 -12.74 1.34 -14.89
CA SER A 134 -13.59 0.24 -15.34
C SER A 134 -14.94 0.69 -15.92
N TYR A 135 -15.48 1.84 -15.48
CA TYR A 135 -16.77 2.35 -15.96
C TYR A 135 -16.86 2.65 -17.47
N PRO A 136 -15.89 3.34 -18.12
CA PRO A 136 -15.97 3.60 -19.56
C PRO A 136 -15.88 2.33 -20.41
N MET A 137 -15.17 1.30 -19.95
CA MET A 137 -15.09 0.02 -20.66
C MET A 137 -16.44 -0.72 -20.66
N MET A 138 -17.21 -0.62 -19.57
CA MET A 138 -18.58 -1.16 -19.54
C MET A 138 -19.49 -0.40 -20.52
N SER A 139 -19.35 0.92 -20.60
CA SER A 139 -20.20 1.77 -21.44
C SER A 139 -19.97 1.60 -22.95
N VAL A 140 -18.78 1.19 -23.38
CA VAL A 140 -18.46 0.98 -24.81
C VAL A 140 -18.94 -0.39 -25.31
N VAL A 141 -19.17 -1.34 -24.40
CA VAL A 141 -19.57 -2.72 -24.74
C VAL A 141 -21.11 -2.88 -24.75
N MET A 142 -21.86 -1.83 -24.43
CA MET A 142 -23.32 -1.75 -24.56
C MET A 142 -23.71 -0.89 -25.76
#